data_AF-A0A8C0ITG8-F1
#
_entry.id   AF-A0A8C0ITG8-F1
#
_cell.length_a   1.000
_cell.length_b   1.000
_cell.length_c   1.000
_cell.angle_alpha   90.00
_cell.angle_beta   90.00
_cell.angle_gamma   90.00
#
_symmetry.space_group_name_H-M   'P 1'
#
loop_
_entity.id
_entity.type
_entity.pdbx_description
1 polymer ?
#
loop_
_entity_poly.entity_id
_entity_poly.type
_entity_poly.pdbx_seq_one_letter_code
_entity_poly.pdbx_strand_id
1 'polypeptide(L)'
;FCFYVRNDPSESTKGCSQDGKLYGFGTSWIANCNSCHCSQNGIRCCSTYHSPRGYDSEKCESIFNKETCRFSVVEKANPSKACEVRGWVG
;
A
#
# COMPACT_ATOMS: atom_id res chain seq x y z
N PHE A 1 6.08 -1.44 -1.40
CA PHE A 1 6.42 -1.81 0.00
C PHE A 1 5.63 -3.05 0.40
N CYS A 2 6.19 -3.96 1.21
CA CYS A 2 5.45 -5.12 1.71
C CYS A 2 5.66 -5.29 3.22
N PHE A 3 4.62 -5.74 3.92
CA PHE A 3 4.67 -6.13 5.31
C PHE A 3 4.05 -7.51 5.52
N TYR A 4 4.40 -8.12 6.64
CA TYR A 4 3.98 -9.47 6.99
C TYR A 4 3.48 -9.53 8.42
N VAL A 5 2.31 -10.13 8.59
CA VAL A 5 1.68 -10.38 9.90
C VAL A 5 1.60 -11.89 10.06
N ARG A 6 2.26 -12.43 11.10
CA ARG A 6 2.18 -13.87 11.40
C ARG A 6 0.75 -14.25 11.75
N ASN A 7 0.32 -15.42 11.29
CA ASN A 7 -0.93 -15.98 11.76
C ASN A 7 -0.75 -16.44 13.20
N ASP A 8 -1.74 -16.19 14.05
CA ASP A 8 -1.81 -16.76 15.39
C ASP A 8 -2.78 -17.96 15.36
N PRO A 9 -2.26 -19.21 15.47
CA PRO A 9 -3.11 -20.40 15.48
C PRO A 9 -4.09 -20.45 16.66
N SER A 10 -3.82 -19.71 17.74
CA SER A 10 -4.72 -19.60 18.88
C SER A 10 -5.94 -18.70 18.57
N GLU A 11 -5.79 -17.75 17.63
CA GLU A 11 -6.92 -16.93 17.17
C GLU A 11 -7.72 -17.60 16.06
N SER A 12 -7.05 -18.25 15.10
CA SER A 12 -7.76 -18.94 14.02
C SER A 12 -6.95 -20.05 13.36
N THR A 13 -7.58 -21.23 13.29
CA THR A 13 -7.06 -22.41 12.59
C THR A 13 -7.60 -22.54 11.16
N LYS A 14 -8.50 -21.65 10.74
CA LYS A 14 -9.21 -21.74 9.44
C LYS A 14 -8.77 -20.67 8.44
N GLY A 15 -8.00 -19.68 8.88
CA GLY A 15 -7.59 -18.55 8.06
C GLY A 15 -6.88 -17.48 8.87
N CYS A 16 -6.73 -16.30 8.27
CA CYS A 16 -6.07 -15.16 8.88
C CYS A 16 -7.08 -14.10 9.31
N SER A 17 -6.90 -13.52 10.49
CA SER A 17 -7.70 -12.39 10.99
C SER A 17 -7.06 -11.05 10.60
N GLN A 18 -7.83 -10.16 9.98
CA GLN A 18 -7.41 -8.79 9.70
C GLN A 18 -8.60 -7.85 9.84
N ASP A 19 -8.43 -6.75 10.59
CA ASP A 19 -9.45 -5.71 10.78
C ASP A 19 -10.82 -6.26 11.23
N GLY A 20 -10.81 -7.31 12.07
CA GLY A 20 -12.02 -7.98 12.56
C GLY A 20 -12.71 -8.92 11.56
N LYS A 21 -12.12 -9.15 10.38
CA LYS A 21 -12.60 -10.12 9.37
C LYS A 21 -11.69 -11.33 9.29
N LEU A 22 -12.31 -12.50 9.12
CA LEU A 22 -11.61 -13.75 8.87
C LEU A 22 -11.50 -14.01 7.36
N TYR A 23 -10.28 -14.14 6.87
CA TYR A 23 -9.96 -14.48 5.50
C TYR A 23 -9.46 -15.92 5.43
N GLY A 24 -10.10 -16.76 4.61
CA GLY A 24 -9.68 -18.16 4.47
C GLY A 24 -8.26 -18.28 3.92
N PHE A 25 -7.57 -19.39 4.23
CA PHE A 25 -6.26 -19.64 3.64
C PHE A 25 -6.31 -19.70 2.11
N GLY A 26 -5.28 -19.15 1.47
CA GLY A 26 -5.19 -19.04 0.01
C GLY A 26 -5.97 -17.86 -0.58
N THR A 27 -6.74 -17.11 0.22
CA THR A 27 -7.47 -15.95 -0.28
C THR A 27 -6.56 -14.73 -0.43
N SER A 28 -6.92 -13.89 -1.39
CA SER A 28 -6.31 -12.58 -1.63
C SER A 28 -7.37 -11.50 -1.67
N TRP A 29 -7.04 -10.33 -1.16
CA TRP A 29 -7.94 -9.17 -1.13
C TRP A 29 -7.16 -7.87 -1.22
N ILE A 30 -7.86 -6.79 -1.56
CA ILE A 30 -7.32 -5.44 -1.48
C ILE A 30 -7.86 -4.77 -0.21
N ALA A 31 -6.97 -4.25 0.62
CA ALA A 31 -7.31 -3.45 1.78
C ALA A 31 -6.34 -2.27 1.90
N ASN A 32 -6.87 -1.06 2.05
CA ASN A 32 -6.08 0.16 2.29
C ASN A 32 -4.91 0.35 1.29
N CYS A 33 -5.17 0.20 -0.01
CA CYS A 33 -4.15 0.26 -1.06
C CYS A 33 -3.01 -0.77 -0.94
N ASN A 34 -3.29 -1.90 -0.30
CA ASN A 34 -2.40 -3.05 -0.26
C ASN A 34 -3.12 -4.28 -0.82
N SER A 35 -2.41 -5.05 -1.63
CA SER A 35 -2.79 -6.40 -2.01
C SER A 35 -2.30 -7.36 -0.94
N CYS A 36 -3.23 -8.00 -0.27
CA CYS A 36 -3.01 -8.93 0.81
C CYS A 36 -3.26 -10.36 0.36
N HIS A 37 -2.53 -11.30 0.95
CA HIS A 37 -2.68 -12.72 0.76
C HIS A 37 -2.55 -13.45 2.09
N CYS A 38 -3.54 -14.29 2.41
CA CYS A 38 -3.54 -15.13 3.59
C CYS A 38 -2.91 -16.49 3.27
N SER A 39 -1.75 -16.76 3.87
CA SER A 39 -1.09 -18.07 3.85
C SER A 39 -1.22 -18.75 5.21
N GLN A 40 -0.90 -20.03 5.31
CA GLN A 40 -0.88 -20.75 6.59
C GLN A 40 0.04 -20.10 7.63
N ASN A 41 1.13 -19.48 7.17
CA ASN A 41 2.10 -18.84 8.05
C ASN A 41 1.64 -17.45 8.51
N GLY A 42 0.73 -16.80 7.77
CA GLY A 42 0.36 -15.40 8.00
C GLY A 42 -0.10 -14.64 6.77
N ILE A 43 -0.40 -13.37 6.98
CA ILE A 43 -0.84 -12.41 5.97
C ILE A 43 0.37 -11.68 5.42
N ARG A 44 0.56 -11.72 4.11
CA ARG A 44 1.48 -10.81 3.41
C ARG A 44 0.67 -9.75 2.70
N CYS A 45 0.95 -8.48 2.97
CA CYS A 45 0.33 -7.35 2.29
C CYS A 45 1.40 -6.51 1.61
N CYS A 46 1.18 -6.17 0.34
CA CYS A 46 2.08 -5.33 -0.45
C CYS A 46 1.31 -4.12 -1.00
N SER A 47 1.89 -2.94 -0.88
CA SER A 47 1.33 -1.71 -1.45
C SER A 47 1.14 -1.85 -2.95
N THR A 48 -0.02 -1.40 -3.44
CA THR A 48 -0.35 -1.41 -4.86
C THR A 48 0.08 -0.12 -5.58
N TYR A 49 0.50 0.87 -4.79
CA TYR A 49 0.96 2.16 -5.27
C TYR A 49 2.48 2.20 -5.42
N HIS A 50 2.94 3.05 -6.33
CA HIS A 50 4.35 3.35 -6.48
C HIS A 50 4.66 4.69 -5.80
N SER A 51 5.73 4.72 -5.01
CA SER A 51 6.21 5.95 -4.37
C SER A 51 7.17 6.70 -5.31
N PRO A 52 7.00 8.02 -5.49
CA PRO A 52 7.88 8.83 -6.32
C PRO A 52 9.25 9.01 -5.67
N ARG A 53 10.29 9.08 -6.49
CA ARG A 53 11.69 9.33 -6.08
C ARG A 53 12.35 10.35 -7.00
N GLY A 54 13.23 11.15 -6.41
CA GLY A 54 14.06 12.10 -7.15
C GLY A 54 13.28 13.26 -7.78
N TYR A 55 12.27 13.79 -7.08
CA TYR A 55 11.64 15.07 -7.40
C TYR A 55 12.20 16.18 -6.51
N ASP A 56 12.05 17.44 -6.91
CA ASP A 56 12.47 18.61 -6.13
C ASP A 56 11.55 18.77 -4.90
N SER A 57 11.98 18.30 -3.73
CA SER A 57 11.18 18.39 -2.50
C SER A 57 11.09 19.80 -1.91
N GLU A 58 11.89 20.76 -2.39
CA GLU A 58 11.79 22.15 -1.97
C GLU A 58 10.62 22.82 -2.66
N LYS A 59 10.49 22.64 -3.98
CA LYS A 59 9.45 23.26 -4.82
C LYS A 59 8.20 22.43 -5.00
N CYS A 60 8.30 21.12 -4.80
CA CYS A 60 7.22 20.19 -5.05
C CYS A 60 6.87 19.35 -3.83
N GLU A 61 5.64 18.85 -3.83
CA GLU A 61 5.13 17.93 -2.81
C GLU A 61 4.44 16.74 -3.46
N SER A 62 4.44 15.62 -2.73
CA SER A 62 3.77 14.40 -3.16
C SER A 62 2.44 14.24 -2.42
N ILE A 63 1.35 14.12 -3.18
CA ILE A 63 -0.01 13.96 -2.66
C ILE A 63 -0.47 12.53 -2.93
N PHE A 64 -0.85 11.81 -1.88
CA PHE A 64 -1.40 10.46 -2.02
C PHE A 64 -2.92 10.48 -2.15
N ASN A 65 -3.45 9.98 -3.25
CA ASN A 65 -4.87 9.77 -3.44
C ASN A 65 -5.24 8.33 -3.00
N LYS A 66 -6.02 8.22 -1.92
CA LYS A 66 -6.45 6.93 -1.34
C LYS A 66 -7.50 6.19 -2.17
N GLU A 67 -8.28 6.89 -2.99
CA GLU A 67 -9.31 6.27 -3.84
C GLU A 67 -8.68 5.56 -5.04
N THR A 68 -7.67 6.18 -5.63
CA THR A 68 -6.95 5.64 -6.80
C THR A 68 -5.67 4.90 -6.43
N CYS A 69 -5.24 4.96 -5.15
CA CYS A 69 -3.99 4.41 -4.65
C CYS A 69 -2.79 4.86 -5.48
N ARG A 70 -2.65 6.17 -5.69
CA ARG A 70 -1.57 6.77 -6.49
C ARG A 70 -1.01 8.03 -5.85
N PHE A 71 0.26 8.28 -6.08
CA PHE A 71 0.88 9.55 -5.78
C PHE A 71 0.85 10.46 -7.00
N SER A 72 0.57 11.73 -6.76
CA SER A 72 0.84 12.83 -7.69
C SER A 72 1.94 13.70 -7.09
N VAL A 73 2.85 14.19 -7.92
CA VAL A 73 3.86 15.17 -7.47
C VAL A 73 3.57 16.49 -8.17
N VAL A 74 3.31 17.54 -7.40
CA VAL A 74 2.86 18.84 -7.90
C VAL A 74 3.65 19.97 -7.26
N GLU A 75 3.66 21.14 -7.90
CA GLU A 75 4.30 22.33 -7.34
C GLU A 75 3.55 22.81 -6.09
N LYS A 76 4.28 23.15 -5.03
CA LYS A 76 3.70 23.73 -3.81
C LYS A 76 3.00 25.06 -4.07
N ALA A 77 3.55 25.85 -5.01
CA ALA A 77 2.98 27.14 -5.39
C ALA A 77 1.74 27.00 -6.29
N ASN A 78 1.62 25.89 -7.02
CA ASN A 78 0.49 25.63 -7.91
C ASN A 78 0.22 24.11 -8.01
N PRO A 79 -0.69 23.58 -7.18
CA PRO A 79 -1.03 22.15 -7.18
C PRO A 79 -1.62 21.61 -8.49
N SER A 80 -1.99 22.48 -9.44
CA SER A 80 -2.46 22.06 -10.77
C SER A 80 -1.31 21.69 -11.72
N LYS A 81 -0.07 22.06 -11.38
CA LYS A 81 1.10 21.80 -12.22
C LYS A 81 1.91 20.63 -11.65
N ALA A 82 2.07 19.59 -12.47
CA ALA A 82 2.86 18.42 -12.13
C ALA A 82 4.36 18.74 -12.14
N CYS A 83 5.10 18.12 -11.23
CA CYS A 83 6.56 18.16 -11.19
C CYS A 83 7.19 16.94 -11.87
N GLU A 84 8.41 17.12 -12.35
CA GLU A 84 9.21 16.02 -12.89
C GLU A 84 9.61 15.05 -11.76
N VAL A 85 9.46 13.75 -12.02
CA VAL A 85 9.83 12.67 -11.12
C VAL A 85 10.79 11.75 -11.84
N ARG A 86 11.99 11.55 -11.27
CA ARG A 86 13.04 10.73 -11.90
C ARG A 86 12.77 9.22 -11.82
N GLY A 87 12.02 8.77 -10.82
CA GLY A 87 11.75 7.34 -10.67
C GLY A 87 10.57 7.02 -9.76
N TRP A 88 10.06 5.81 -9.90
CA TRP A 88 8.94 5.27 -9.13
C TRP A 88 9.34 3.91 -8.55
N VAL A 89 9.01 3.67 -7.28
CA VAL A 89 9.37 2.43 -6.57
C VAL A 89 8.11 1.76 -6.03
N GLY A 90 7.93 0.47 -6.33
CA GLY A 90 6.83 -0.40 -5.87
C GLY A 90 7.30 -1.45 -4.87
#